data_AF-A0A958TCB4-F1
#
_entry.id   AF-A0A958TCB4-F1
#
_cell.length_a   1.000
_cell.length_b   1.000
_cell.length_c   1.000
_cell.angle_alpha   90.00
_cell.angle_beta   90.00
_cell.angle_gamma   90.00
#
_symmetry.space_group_name_H-M   'P 1'
#
loop_
_entity.id
_entity.type
_entity.pdbx_description
1 polymer ?
#
loop_
_entity_poly.entity_id
_entity_poly.type
_entity_poly.pdbx_seq_one_letter_code
_entity_poly.pdbx_strand_id
1 'polypeptide(L)'
;MKSFTPYLISKSILCLLFAGFTMHAQVGINTTTPAGGSLLDVDSANKGILIPRIDISNLNAISPVTGGSTTSLLVYNTNSTTGPGYFYWNGSRWVRIDGENDWKLTGNAGTTVGTNFLGTTDGVDVVLATNGSENMRLVNGGQVTVNTTTPLFSVDRFTSVGATNESAINGYSSGSSGIGVYGENSTDSDGVVGVSSTGIGTVGVSNAVGVLAQTASNGYGVYGYASDASGYAGRFRNTDASGISMAVTGQGNPFLAYIGSSATFYGYNGLVAIGDIGQGLSASGGDLTASYIADEGVFGYGPDLGVVGYSDNSNNAGGGYFDNNASAYAYIGYRTMGTNYKVLGSGTMSTIVKDTNSKPVIMFAPEAPEVFFQDYGTGRLTNGVAYIKIDPTFANNIRVDKNHPLKVFVQLEGDCNGVFVTDKSANGFTVKELQGGNSNVPFTWTITANRADEVTTLKDGSPEISIYSTLRFPDAPPQLVKKEFKKSSAAYAEENSRLQYVQKKKGQK
;
A
#
# COMPACT_ATOMS: atom_id res chain seq x y z
N MET A 1 81.31 -27.93 112.06
CA MET A 1 80.99 -27.00 110.94
C MET A 1 80.19 -27.79 109.91
N LYS A 2 78.93 -27.41 109.69
CA LYS A 2 78.04 -28.00 108.67
C LYS A 2 78.44 -27.45 107.30
N SER A 3 78.73 -28.29 106.31
CA SER A 3 78.72 -27.87 104.91
C SER A 3 77.53 -28.54 104.21
N PHE A 4 76.74 -27.71 103.54
CA PHE A 4 75.59 -28.08 102.74
C PHE A 4 76.05 -28.63 101.38
N THR A 5 75.59 -29.82 100.99
CA THR A 5 75.85 -30.41 99.67
C THR A 5 74.75 -29.98 98.67
N PRO A 6 75.09 -29.46 97.48
CA PRO A 6 74.13 -28.89 96.53
C PRO A 6 73.57 -29.97 95.59
N TYR A 7 72.61 -30.78 96.05
CA TYR A 7 72.00 -31.81 95.18
C TYR A 7 70.50 -31.58 94.88
N LEU A 8 69.84 -30.66 95.59
CA LEU A 8 68.39 -30.39 95.40
C LEU A 8 68.07 -29.26 94.40
N ILE A 9 68.98 -28.31 94.17
CA ILE A 9 68.75 -27.19 93.22
C ILE A 9 68.89 -27.66 91.76
N SER A 10 69.79 -28.62 91.49
CA SER A 10 69.99 -29.19 90.14
C SER A 10 68.76 -29.97 89.62
N LYS A 11 68.05 -30.71 90.50
CA LYS A 11 66.83 -31.44 90.10
C LYS A 11 65.61 -30.54 89.93
N SER A 12 65.55 -29.41 90.64
CA SER A 12 64.43 -28.46 90.56
C SER A 12 64.54 -27.53 89.34
N ILE A 13 65.76 -27.11 88.95
CA ILE A 13 66.01 -26.37 87.71
C ILE A 13 65.75 -27.23 86.47
N LEU A 14 66.05 -28.54 86.53
CA LEU A 14 65.77 -29.47 85.45
C LEU A 14 64.25 -29.66 85.22
N CYS A 15 63.42 -29.52 86.25
CA CYS A 15 61.96 -29.68 86.16
C CYS A 15 61.26 -28.40 85.66
N LEU A 16 61.78 -27.21 85.99
CA LEU A 16 61.29 -25.93 85.44
C LEU A 16 61.68 -25.71 83.97
N LEU A 17 62.77 -26.32 83.49
CA LEU A 17 63.19 -26.26 82.07
C LEU A 17 62.23 -26.98 81.10
N PHE A 18 61.32 -27.83 81.59
CA PHE A 18 60.33 -28.55 80.76
C PHE A 18 58.91 -27.94 80.79
N ALA A 19 58.66 -26.91 81.61
CA ALA A 19 57.31 -26.36 81.81
C ALA A 19 56.87 -25.29 80.77
N GLY A 20 57.75 -24.92 79.83
CA GLY A 20 57.53 -23.79 78.90
C GLY A 20 57.17 -24.14 77.45
N PHE A 21 57.08 -25.42 77.08
CA PHE A 21 56.83 -25.81 75.70
C PHE A 21 55.37 -26.27 75.51
N THR A 22 54.56 -25.44 74.86
CA THR A 22 53.29 -25.89 74.27
C THR A 22 53.62 -26.85 73.12
N MET A 23 53.50 -28.16 73.34
CA MET A 23 53.57 -29.13 72.24
C MET A 23 52.24 -29.10 71.50
N HIS A 24 52.27 -28.69 70.23
CA HIS A 24 51.10 -28.72 69.37
C HIS A 24 50.82 -30.18 68.95
N ALA A 25 49.57 -30.64 69.12
CA ALA A 25 49.13 -32.01 68.79
C ALA A 25 48.76 -32.21 67.30
N GLN A 26 49.22 -31.31 66.43
CA GLN A 26 49.03 -31.39 64.99
C GLN A 26 49.94 -32.46 64.37
N VAL A 27 49.39 -33.25 63.45
CA VAL A 27 50.13 -34.29 62.74
C VAL A 27 50.67 -33.69 61.44
N GLY A 28 51.97 -33.46 61.39
CA GLY A 28 52.68 -33.18 60.13
C GLY A 28 53.18 -34.47 59.49
N ILE A 29 52.86 -34.69 58.22
CA ILE A 29 53.46 -35.76 57.41
C ILE A 29 54.31 -35.08 56.35
N ASN A 30 55.63 -35.33 56.40
CA ASN A 30 56.62 -34.75 55.48
C ASN A 30 56.76 -33.21 55.59
N THR A 31 56.27 -32.60 56.68
CA THR A 31 56.52 -31.20 57.07
C THR A 31 56.78 -31.12 58.59
N THR A 32 57.72 -30.29 59.02
CA THR A 32 58.02 -30.03 60.44
C THR A 32 57.32 -28.78 60.98
N THR A 33 56.68 -28.01 60.09
CA THR A 33 55.91 -26.81 60.44
C THR A 33 54.50 -26.92 59.87
N PRO A 34 53.62 -27.80 60.41
CA PRO A 34 52.24 -27.89 59.98
C PRO A 34 51.55 -26.52 60.04
N ALA A 35 50.72 -26.21 59.04
CA ALA A 35 49.95 -24.98 58.99
C ALA A 35 49.09 -24.82 60.25
N GLY A 36 49.07 -23.63 60.86
CA GLY A 36 48.39 -23.40 62.15
C GLY A 36 46.87 -23.64 62.17
N GLY A 37 46.25 -23.87 61.01
CA GLY A 37 44.83 -24.20 60.86
C GLY A 37 44.52 -25.67 60.60
N SER A 38 45.51 -26.57 60.57
CA SER A 38 45.31 -27.98 60.24
C SER A 38 45.65 -28.91 61.42
N LEU A 39 44.77 -29.88 61.67
CA LEU A 39 45.06 -30.97 62.60
C LEU A 39 45.96 -32.04 61.95
N LEU A 40 45.86 -32.16 60.62
CA LEU A 40 46.69 -33.00 59.76
C LEU A 40 47.18 -32.15 58.58
N ASP A 41 48.48 -31.99 58.44
CA ASP A 41 49.14 -31.34 57.31
C ASP A 41 50.03 -32.35 56.59
N VAL A 42 49.84 -32.51 55.29
CA VAL A 42 50.58 -33.47 54.47
C VAL A 42 51.17 -32.71 53.29
N ASP A 43 52.48 -32.50 53.32
CA ASP A 43 53.18 -31.77 52.26
C ASP A 43 53.93 -32.73 51.33
N SER A 44 53.69 -32.63 50.03
CA SER A 44 54.42 -33.40 49.03
C SER A 44 54.32 -32.74 47.66
N ALA A 45 55.45 -32.63 46.96
CA ALA A 45 55.48 -32.10 45.59
C ALA A 45 54.88 -33.04 44.54
N ASN A 46 54.75 -34.34 44.84
CA ASN A 46 54.38 -35.36 43.84
C ASN A 46 53.60 -36.57 44.38
N LYS A 47 53.20 -36.60 45.65
CA LYS A 47 52.34 -37.66 46.23
C LYS A 47 51.01 -37.08 46.71
N GLY A 48 49.94 -37.84 46.52
CA GLY A 48 48.63 -37.54 47.10
C GLY A 48 48.35 -38.38 48.35
N ILE A 49 47.16 -38.20 48.93
CA ILE A 49 46.64 -39.00 50.05
C ILE A 49 45.64 -40.02 49.50
N LEU A 50 45.81 -41.30 49.85
CA LEU A 50 44.78 -42.30 49.63
C LEU A 50 43.75 -42.25 50.76
N ILE A 51 42.60 -41.67 50.46
CA ILE A 51 41.41 -41.71 51.31
C ILE A 51 40.84 -43.15 51.32
N PRO A 52 40.21 -43.61 52.43
CA PRO A 52 39.60 -44.93 52.50
C PRO A 52 38.69 -45.24 51.31
N ARG A 53 38.96 -46.37 50.64
CA ARG A 53 38.20 -46.86 49.49
C ARG A 53 37.17 -47.87 49.98
N ILE A 54 35.89 -47.55 49.82
CA ILE A 54 34.80 -48.29 50.44
C ILE A 54 33.73 -48.59 49.39
N ASP A 55 33.19 -49.80 49.40
CA ASP A 55 32.03 -50.16 48.58
C ASP A 55 30.74 -49.70 49.27
N ILE A 56 30.11 -48.65 48.74
CA ILE A 56 28.89 -48.06 49.31
C ILE A 56 27.71 -48.43 48.42
N SER A 57 27.00 -49.50 48.78
CA SER A 57 25.84 -49.99 48.04
C SER A 57 24.55 -49.18 48.25
N ASN A 58 24.45 -48.42 49.34
CA ASN A 58 23.30 -47.56 49.65
C ASN A 58 23.78 -46.17 50.10
N LEU A 59 23.62 -45.17 49.24
CA LEU A 59 24.04 -43.80 49.55
C LEU A 59 23.22 -43.15 50.68
N ASN A 60 22.06 -43.68 51.05
CA ASN A 60 21.21 -43.13 52.14
C ASN A 60 21.47 -43.80 53.50
N ALA A 61 22.54 -44.59 53.64
CA ALA A 61 22.93 -45.23 54.90
C ALA A 61 24.43 -45.08 55.13
N ILE A 62 24.84 -44.95 56.40
CA ILE A 62 26.26 -44.81 56.75
C ILE A 62 27.07 -46.10 56.54
N SER A 63 26.40 -47.25 56.58
CA SER A 63 26.98 -48.55 56.27
C SER A 63 27.68 -48.53 54.90
N PRO A 64 28.87 -49.14 54.76
CA PRO A 64 29.52 -50.07 55.68
C PRO A 64 30.43 -49.41 56.73
N VAL A 65 30.48 -48.07 56.80
CA VAL A 65 31.24 -47.37 57.83
C VAL A 65 30.56 -47.60 59.19
N THR A 66 31.33 -48.03 60.18
CA THR A 66 30.87 -48.32 61.54
C THR A 66 31.51 -47.35 62.54
N GLY A 67 30.91 -47.17 63.72
CA GLY A 67 31.46 -46.31 64.78
C GLY A 67 30.76 -44.96 64.99
N GLY A 68 29.64 -44.69 64.30
CA GLY A 68 28.77 -43.52 64.54
C GLY A 68 28.56 -42.61 63.32
N SER A 69 27.57 -41.71 63.38
CA SER A 69 27.18 -40.77 62.30
C SER A 69 27.99 -39.47 62.32
N THR A 70 29.31 -39.57 62.35
CA THR A 70 30.17 -38.38 62.33
C THR A 70 30.09 -37.73 60.95
N THR A 71 29.58 -36.50 60.88
CA THR A 71 29.54 -35.71 59.64
C THR A 71 30.95 -35.41 59.14
N SER A 72 31.09 -35.19 57.83
CA SER A 72 32.36 -34.86 57.15
C SER A 72 33.38 -36.01 57.04
N LEU A 73 32.97 -37.26 57.22
CA LEU A 73 33.81 -38.40 56.84
C LEU A 73 33.99 -38.42 55.32
N LEU A 74 35.24 -38.46 54.84
CA LEU A 74 35.60 -38.50 53.42
C LEU A 74 36.02 -39.92 53.02
N VAL A 75 35.46 -40.44 51.94
CA VAL A 75 35.71 -41.77 51.40
C VAL A 75 35.76 -41.74 49.87
N TYR A 76 36.42 -42.71 49.26
CA TYR A 76 36.30 -42.98 47.83
C TYR A 76 35.39 -44.19 47.64
N ASN A 77 34.18 -43.98 47.10
CA ASN A 77 33.24 -45.03 46.77
C ASN A 77 33.77 -45.87 45.60
N THR A 78 33.83 -47.19 45.76
CA THR A 78 34.25 -48.12 44.70
C THR A 78 33.09 -48.82 44.01
N ASN A 79 31.85 -48.63 44.47
CA ASN A 79 30.69 -49.28 43.90
C ASN A 79 30.36 -48.72 42.50
N SER A 80 30.30 -49.59 41.48
CA SER A 80 30.02 -49.20 40.10
C SER A 80 28.56 -48.80 39.86
N THR A 81 27.62 -49.25 40.70
CA THR A 81 26.19 -49.00 40.57
C THR A 81 25.78 -47.67 41.20
N THR A 82 26.28 -47.36 42.40
CA THR A 82 26.04 -46.07 43.08
C THR A 82 27.00 -44.98 42.64
N GLY A 83 27.94 -45.29 41.74
CA GLY A 83 28.85 -44.34 41.11
C GLY A 83 30.19 -44.22 41.84
N PRO A 84 31.31 -44.63 41.22
CA PRO A 84 32.63 -44.46 41.80
C PRO A 84 33.01 -42.98 41.94
N GLY A 85 33.72 -42.61 43.01
CA GLY A 85 34.19 -41.24 43.23
C GLY A 85 34.36 -40.87 44.69
N TYR A 86 34.69 -39.60 44.95
CA TYR A 86 34.79 -39.09 46.32
C TYR A 86 33.40 -38.76 46.88
N PHE A 87 33.16 -39.16 48.12
CA PHE A 87 31.92 -38.88 48.84
C PHE A 87 32.24 -38.40 50.26
N TYR A 88 31.41 -37.50 50.76
CA TYR A 88 31.40 -37.17 52.18
C TYR A 88 30.05 -37.53 52.83
N TRP A 89 30.10 -37.88 54.12
CA TRP A 89 28.88 -38.10 54.90
C TRP A 89 28.33 -36.76 55.40
N ASN A 90 27.11 -36.40 55.01
CA ASN A 90 26.49 -35.14 55.45
C ASN A 90 25.67 -35.28 56.75
N GLY A 91 25.65 -36.47 57.37
CA GLY A 91 24.84 -36.77 58.55
C GLY A 91 23.61 -37.65 58.25
N SER A 92 23.17 -37.70 56.99
CA SER A 92 21.99 -38.48 56.57
C SER A 92 22.23 -39.32 55.31
N ARG A 93 23.11 -38.88 54.42
CA ARG A 93 23.48 -39.60 53.20
C ARG A 93 24.92 -39.31 52.79
N TRP A 94 25.47 -40.20 51.97
CA TRP A 94 26.67 -39.97 51.20
C TRP A 94 26.37 -38.99 50.07
N VAL A 95 27.08 -37.87 50.08
CA VAL A 95 27.01 -36.84 49.06
C VAL A 95 28.26 -36.92 48.22
N ARG A 96 28.09 -37.07 46.90
CA ARG A 96 29.21 -37.13 45.97
C ARG A 96 29.87 -35.76 45.90
N ILE A 97 31.19 -35.77 45.80
CA ILE A 97 31.98 -34.61 45.40
C ILE A 97 32.29 -34.84 43.92
N ASP A 98 31.45 -34.29 43.04
CA ASP A 98 31.70 -34.27 41.62
C ASP A 98 31.79 -32.82 41.11
N GLY A 99 32.70 -32.59 40.17
CA GLY A 99 32.78 -31.35 39.39
C GLY A 99 32.29 -31.55 37.96
N GLU A 100 31.66 -32.69 37.67
CA GLU A 100 31.33 -33.12 36.31
C GLU A 100 29.84 -33.05 35.99
N ASN A 101 28.96 -33.15 36.99
CA ASN A 101 27.51 -33.20 36.78
C ASN A 101 26.79 -31.85 36.93
N ASP A 102 27.48 -30.80 37.35
CA ASP A 102 26.98 -29.43 37.38
C ASP A 102 27.00 -28.77 35.99
N TRP A 103 26.12 -27.78 35.78
CA TRP A 103 26.18 -26.94 34.58
C TRP A 103 27.33 -25.93 34.72
N LYS A 104 28.34 -26.02 33.84
CA LYS A 104 29.56 -25.21 33.94
C LYS A 104 29.40 -23.86 33.23
N LEU A 105 30.11 -22.84 33.71
CA LEU A 105 30.16 -21.51 33.07
C LEU A 105 30.67 -21.54 31.62
N THR A 106 31.49 -22.54 31.28
CA THR A 106 32.02 -22.76 29.93
C THR A 106 31.23 -23.80 29.13
N GLY A 107 30.11 -24.30 29.68
CA GLY A 107 29.28 -25.35 29.07
C GLY A 107 29.76 -26.78 29.36
N ASN A 108 28.88 -27.75 29.04
CA ASN A 108 29.09 -29.19 29.21
C ASN A 108 29.10 -29.88 27.83
N ALA A 109 30.03 -30.80 27.59
CA ALA A 109 30.06 -31.65 26.41
C ALA A 109 29.45 -33.03 26.69
N GLY A 110 28.98 -33.75 25.66
CA GLY A 110 28.52 -35.15 25.76
C GLY A 110 27.14 -35.35 26.40
N THR A 111 26.26 -34.35 26.35
CA THR A 111 24.89 -34.43 26.90
C THR A 111 23.98 -35.34 26.08
N THR A 112 23.01 -35.97 26.74
CA THR A 112 21.93 -36.76 26.12
C THR A 112 20.58 -36.08 26.36
N VAL A 113 19.82 -35.83 25.27
CA VAL A 113 18.48 -35.22 25.32
C VAL A 113 17.54 -36.05 26.20
N GLY A 114 16.83 -35.41 27.12
CA GLY A 114 15.92 -36.05 28.08
C GLY A 114 16.58 -36.59 29.35
N THR A 115 17.91 -36.70 29.39
CA THR A 115 18.67 -37.11 30.58
C THR A 115 19.41 -35.93 31.21
N ASN A 116 20.04 -35.09 30.40
CA ASN A 116 20.79 -33.91 30.86
C ASN A 116 20.10 -32.64 30.38
N PHE A 117 19.79 -31.72 31.30
CA PHE A 117 19.16 -30.45 30.97
C PHE A 117 19.48 -29.41 32.06
N LEU A 118 19.40 -28.14 31.67
CA LEU A 118 19.34 -27.03 32.61
C LEU A 118 17.86 -26.77 32.95
N GLY A 119 17.44 -27.11 34.16
CA GLY A 119 16.07 -26.88 34.60
C GLY A 119 15.71 -27.64 35.88
N THR A 120 14.41 -27.79 36.11
CA THR A 120 13.81 -28.45 37.27
C THR A 120 13.15 -29.78 36.87
N THR A 121 13.05 -30.72 37.81
CA THR A 121 12.31 -31.99 37.64
C THR A 121 10.93 -31.95 38.27
N ASP A 122 10.59 -30.86 38.95
CA ASP A 122 9.31 -30.61 39.58
C ASP A 122 8.56 -29.48 38.87
N GLY A 123 7.39 -29.10 39.40
CA GLY A 123 6.54 -28.08 38.80
C GLY A 123 7.00 -26.63 39.05
N VAL A 124 8.28 -26.41 39.31
CA VAL A 124 8.85 -25.10 39.62
C VAL A 124 9.49 -24.47 38.38
N ASP A 125 9.30 -23.16 38.21
CA ASP A 125 9.85 -22.38 37.10
C ASP A 125 11.38 -22.32 37.12
N VAL A 126 12.01 -22.14 35.95
CA VAL A 126 13.45 -21.87 35.83
C VAL A 126 13.66 -20.37 35.67
N VAL A 127 14.42 -19.76 36.58
CA VAL A 127 14.68 -18.30 36.61
C VAL A 127 16.12 -18.00 36.23
N LEU A 128 16.32 -17.04 35.32
CA LEU A 128 17.61 -16.46 34.98
C LEU A 128 17.68 -15.04 35.55
N ALA A 129 18.65 -14.81 36.43
CA ALA A 129 18.78 -13.58 37.21
C ALA A 129 20.21 -13.01 37.17
N THR A 130 20.32 -11.69 37.26
CA THR A 130 21.59 -10.96 37.38
C THR A 130 21.52 -10.10 38.64
N ASN A 131 22.56 -10.17 39.49
CA ASN A 131 22.59 -9.47 40.77
C ASN A 131 21.34 -9.73 41.65
N GLY A 132 20.81 -10.95 41.61
CA GLY A 132 19.59 -11.35 42.33
C GLY A 132 18.28 -10.86 41.72
N SER A 133 18.31 -10.06 40.64
CA SER A 133 17.12 -9.62 39.91
C SER A 133 16.81 -10.56 38.76
N GLU A 134 15.58 -11.05 38.69
CA GLU A 134 15.08 -11.87 37.59
C GLU A 134 15.02 -11.06 36.28
N ASN A 135 15.53 -11.65 35.19
CA ASN A 135 15.51 -11.06 33.86
C ASN A 135 14.72 -11.92 32.84
N MET A 136 14.73 -13.24 33.02
CA MET A 136 14.00 -14.18 32.17
C MET A 136 13.53 -15.38 32.99
N ARG A 137 12.39 -15.96 32.60
CA ARG A 137 11.81 -17.14 33.23
C ARG A 137 11.25 -18.11 32.20
N LEU A 138 11.48 -19.40 32.42
CA LEU A 138 10.75 -20.50 31.79
C LEU A 138 9.69 -21.01 32.79
N VAL A 139 8.43 -20.76 32.47
CA VAL A 139 7.29 -21.10 33.32
C VAL A 139 6.93 -22.58 33.17
N ASN A 140 6.41 -23.21 34.23
CA ASN A 140 5.82 -24.57 34.21
C ASN A 140 4.53 -24.73 33.35
N GLY A 141 4.44 -23.99 32.25
CA GLY A 141 3.47 -24.16 31.17
C GLY A 141 4.12 -24.10 29.78
N GLY A 142 5.45 -24.00 29.72
CA GLY A 142 6.24 -23.88 28.50
C GLY A 142 6.40 -22.46 27.96
N GLN A 143 5.87 -21.44 28.65
CA GLN A 143 6.06 -20.04 28.28
C GLN A 143 7.43 -19.52 28.71
N VAL A 144 8.01 -18.64 27.88
CA VAL A 144 9.19 -17.84 28.22
C VAL A 144 8.78 -16.39 28.43
N THR A 145 9.19 -15.80 29.54
CA THR A 145 8.97 -14.38 29.81
C THR A 145 10.30 -13.64 29.98
N VAL A 146 10.36 -12.40 29.49
CA VAL A 146 11.51 -11.50 29.58
C VAL A 146 11.05 -10.19 30.18
N ASN A 147 11.74 -9.73 31.24
CA ASN A 147 11.42 -8.51 31.98
C ASN A 147 9.98 -8.51 32.57
N THR A 148 9.41 -9.69 32.80
CA THR A 148 8.15 -9.91 33.51
C THR A 148 8.15 -11.31 34.12
N THR A 149 7.49 -11.47 35.27
CA THR A 149 7.39 -12.74 36.01
C THR A 149 6.19 -13.60 35.60
N THR A 150 5.26 -13.04 34.82
CA THR A 150 4.05 -13.72 34.35
C THR A 150 3.80 -13.41 32.87
N PRO A 151 3.28 -14.37 32.08
CA PRO A 151 2.80 -14.10 30.73
C PRO A 151 1.67 -13.07 30.77
N LEU A 152 1.69 -12.09 29.85
CA LEU A 152 0.62 -11.09 29.78
C LEU A 152 -0.70 -11.72 29.34
N PHE A 153 -0.64 -12.73 28.48
CA PHE A 153 -1.79 -13.51 28.05
C PHE A 153 -1.49 -15.01 28.16
N SER A 154 -2.51 -15.81 28.50
CA SER A 154 -2.37 -17.26 28.65
C SER A 154 -2.01 -17.99 27.34
N VAL A 155 -2.24 -17.34 26.19
CA VAL A 155 -1.93 -17.86 24.86
C VAL A 155 -0.50 -17.55 24.42
N ASP A 156 0.19 -16.63 25.08
CA ASP A 156 1.57 -16.28 24.72
C ASP A 156 2.48 -17.49 24.99
N ARG A 157 3.39 -17.76 24.06
CA ARG A 157 4.50 -18.71 24.28
C ARG A 157 5.81 -17.98 24.63
N PHE A 158 5.93 -16.75 24.15
CA PHE A 158 7.04 -15.86 24.44
C PHE A 158 6.48 -14.47 24.72
N THR A 159 6.80 -13.89 25.88
CA THR A 159 6.38 -12.55 26.28
C THR A 159 7.64 -11.73 26.59
N SER A 160 7.85 -10.63 25.88
CA SER A 160 8.89 -9.64 26.20
C SER A 160 8.24 -8.30 26.49
N VAL A 161 8.61 -7.68 27.61
CA VAL A 161 8.07 -6.39 28.04
C VAL A 161 9.18 -5.36 28.08
N GLY A 162 9.08 -4.32 27.26
CA GLY A 162 9.96 -3.15 27.32
C GLY A 162 9.49 -2.14 28.37
N ALA A 163 10.41 -1.50 29.06
CA ALA A 163 10.13 -0.33 29.90
C ALA A 163 10.06 0.97 29.07
N THR A 164 10.09 2.12 29.74
CA THR A 164 10.06 3.43 29.06
C THR A 164 11.32 3.59 28.19
N ASN A 165 11.13 3.94 26.91
CA ASN A 165 12.18 4.09 25.90
C ASN A 165 12.93 2.79 25.51
N GLU A 166 12.30 1.62 25.69
CA GLU A 166 12.86 0.34 25.29
C GLU A 166 12.06 -0.31 24.16
N SER A 167 12.76 -0.91 23.20
CA SER A 167 12.14 -1.83 22.24
C SER A 167 12.06 -3.22 22.84
N ALA A 168 10.86 -3.73 23.07
CA ALA A 168 10.67 -5.09 23.63
C ALA A 168 11.34 -6.17 22.77
N ILE A 169 11.36 -5.98 21.44
CA ILE A 169 12.07 -6.84 20.47
C ILE A 169 12.70 -5.91 19.43
N ASN A 170 13.99 -6.10 19.13
CA ASN A 170 14.71 -5.38 18.09
C ASN A 170 15.60 -6.35 17.30
N GLY A 171 15.39 -6.45 15.99
CA GLY A 171 16.06 -7.42 15.12
C GLY A 171 17.00 -6.75 14.12
N TYR A 172 18.29 -7.10 14.15
CA TYR A 172 19.29 -6.65 13.18
C TYR A 172 19.77 -7.81 12.31
N SER A 173 19.92 -7.56 11.02
CA SER A 173 20.60 -8.50 10.12
C SER A 173 21.56 -7.77 9.21
N SER A 174 22.82 -8.23 9.16
CA SER A 174 23.92 -7.59 8.42
C SER A 174 24.39 -8.39 7.20
N GLY A 175 23.82 -9.57 6.95
CA GLY A 175 24.06 -10.38 5.76
C GLY A 175 23.10 -10.00 4.61
N SER A 176 23.51 -10.22 3.37
CA SER A 176 22.81 -9.80 2.14
C SER A 176 21.39 -10.35 1.93
N SER A 177 20.90 -11.22 2.81
CA SER A 177 19.57 -11.85 2.73
C SER A 177 18.92 -12.06 4.09
N GLY A 178 19.44 -11.41 5.13
CA GLY A 178 18.99 -11.68 6.49
C GLY A 178 17.72 -10.90 6.86
N ILE A 179 16.82 -11.55 7.60
CA ILE A 179 15.56 -10.96 8.06
C ILE A 179 15.71 -10.61 9.55
N GLY A 180 15.36 -9.37 9.94
CA GLY A 180 15.43 -8.94 11.34
C GLY A 180 14.41 -9.66 12.22
N VAL A 181 13.13 -9.63 11.82
CA VAL A 181 12.02 -10.35 12.47
C VAL A 181 11.14 -10.97 11.39
N TYR A 182 10.93 -12.28 11.46
CA TYR A 182 10.08 -13.03 10.54
C TYR A 182 8.89 -13.60 11.28
N GLY A 183 7.67 -13.24 10.86
CA GLY A 183 6.43 -13.81 11.38
C GLY A 183 5.62 -14.40 10.23
N GLU A 184 5.37 -15.70 10.31
CA GLU A 184 4.60 -16.46 9.33
C GLU A 184 3.53 -17.28 10.04
N ASN A 185 2.33 -17.30 9.45
CA ASN A 185 1.29 -18.24 9.79
C ASN A 185 0.98 -19.06 8.53
N SER A 186 1.09 -20.38 8.60
CA SER A 186 0.86 -21.29 7.49
C SER A 186 -0.61 -21.67 7.28
N THR A 187 -1.52 -20.99 7.98
CA THR A 187 -2.97 -21.22 7.96
C THR A 187 -3.72 -19.90 7.77
N ASP A 188 -5.06 -19.92 7.81
CA ASP A 188 -5.94 -18.77 7.61
C ASP A 188 -5.95 -17.81 8.81
N SER A 189 -4.78 -17.31 9.22
CA SER A 189 -4.60 -16.43 10.38
C SER A 189 -3.43 -15.47 10.16
N ASP A 190 -3.30 -14.49 11.05
CA ASP A 190 -2.27 -13.46 10.93
C ASP A 190 -0.86 -13.98 11.22
N GLY A 191 0.11 -13.59 10.38
CA GLY A 191 1.54 -13.82 10.62
C GLY A 191 2.15 -12.79 11.59
N VAL A 192 1.89 -11.49 11.37
CA VAL A 192 2.32 -10.39 12.23
C VAL A 192 1.17 -9.41 12.39
N VAL A 193 0.86 -9.05 13.64
CA VAL A 193 -0.16 -8.04 13.98
C VAL A 193 0.50 -6.90 14.76
N GLY A 194 0.48 -5.69 14.20
CA GLY A 194 0.89 -4.48 14.91
C GLY A 194 -0.32 -3.73 15.46
N VAL A 195 -0.41 -3.60 16.78
CA VAL A 195 -1.51 -2.90 17.47
C VAL A 195 -0.95 -1.71 18.24
N SER A 196 -1.55 -0.54 18.07
CA SER A 196 -1.26 0.64 18.88
C SER A 196 -2.58 1.35 19.25
N SER A 197 -2.72 1.77 20.50
CA SER A 197 -3.94 2.43 21.00
C SER A 197 -4.03 3.90 20.58
N THR A 198 -2.90 4.59 20.49
CA THR A 198 -2.82 6.02 20.16
C THR A 198 -1.81 6.34 19.07
N GLY A 199 -0.96 5.38 18.71
CA GLY A 199 0.14 5.55 17.76
C GLY A 199 -0.04 4.73 16.49
N ILE A 200 1.06 4.52 15.78
CA ILE A 200 1.07 3.72 14.56
C ILE A 200 1.33 2.25 14.93
N GLY A 201 0.47 1.33 14.45
CA GLY A 201 0.63 -0.10 14.71
C GLY A 201 1.83 -0.73 13.99
N THR A 202 2.04 -0.39 12.71
CA THR A 202 3.17 -0.87 11.89
C THR A 202 3.74 0.24 11.02
N VAL A 203 5.08 0.36 10.95
CA VAL A 203 5.78 1.32 10.11
C VAL A 203 6.85 0.58 9.29
N GLY A 204 6.87 0.78 7.97
CA GLY A 204 7.94 0.32 7.10
C GLY A 204 8.73 1.50 6.53
N VAL A 205 10.03 1.55 6.80
CA VAL A 205 10.95 2.59 6.28
C VAL A 205 12.04 1.91 5.46
N SER A 206 12.20 2.31 4.19
CA SER A 206 13.19 1.73 3.29
C SER A 206 13.49 2.70 2.14
N ASN A 207 14.70 2.59 1.57
CA ASN A 207 15.08 3.29 0.34
C ASN A 207 14.51 2.60 -0.92
N ALA A 208 13.95 1.39 -0.79
CA ALA A 208 13.35 0.64 -1.89
C ALA A 208 11.86 0.38 -1.63
N VAL A 209 11.53 -0.65 -0.84
CA VAL A 209 10.16 -0.99 -0.47
C VAL A 209 10.01 -0.96 1.04
N GLY A 210 9.17 -0.05 1.55
CA GLY A 210 8.89 0.08 2.99
C GLY A 210 7.97 -1.02 3.52
N VAL A 211 6.83 -1.23 2.84
CA VAL A 211 5.87 -2.30 3.13
C VAL A 211 5.49 -2.97 1.82
N LEU A 212 5.78 -4.27 1.71
CA LEU A 212 5.34 -5.11 0.58
C LEU A 212 4.20 -5.99 1.08
N ALA A 213 3.07 -5.95 0.39
CA ALA A 213 1.95 -6.83 0.69
C ALA A 213 1.55 -7.60 -0.57
N GLN A 214 1.71 -8.91 -0.52
CA GLN A 214 1.46 -9.84 -1.62
C GLN A 214 0.49 -10.92 -1.17
N THR A 215 -0.47 -11.26 -2.02
CA THR A 215 -1.32 -12.44 -1.83
C THR A 215 -1.17 -13.37 -3.03
N ALA A 216 -1.22 -14.68 -2.78
CA ALA A 216 -1.13 -15.70 -3.83
C ALA A 216 -2.51 -16.17 -4.34
N SER A 217 -3.61 -15.57 -3.89
CA SER A 217 -4.99 -16.01 -4.15
C SER A 217 -5.96 -14.82 -4.28
N ASN A 218 -7.28 -15.05 -4.22
CA ASN A 218 -8.33 -14.01 -4.26
C ASN A 218 -8.39 -13.14 -2.98
N GLY A 219 -7.23 -12.72 -2.46
CA GLY A 219 -7.08 -11.94 -1.24
C GLY A 219 -6.67 -10.49 -1.50
N TYR A 220 -6.89 -9.61 -0.52
CA TYR A 220 -6.43 -8.22 -0.57
C TYR A 220 -4.95 -8.13 -0.19
N GLY A 221 -4.11 -7.57 -1.07
CA GLY A 221 -2.72 -7.25 -0.71
C GLY A 221 -2.68 -6.24 0.44
N VAL A 222 -3.37 -5.12 0.29
CA VAL A 222 -3.54 -4.12 1.35
C VAL A 222 -5.03 -3.92 1.60
N TYR A 223 -5.48 -4.10 2.83
CA TYR A 223 -6.85 -3.83 3.26
C TYR A 223 -6.87 -2.75 4.34
N GLY A 224 -7.31 -1.55 3.97
CA GLY A 224 -7.48 -0.43 4.88
C GLY A 224 -8.92 -0.36 5.38
N TYR A 225 -9.12 -0.25 6.71
CA TYR A 225 -10.44 -0.06 7.31
C TYR A 225 -10.37 0.98 8.42
N ALA A 226 -11.32 1.93 8.41
CA ALA A 226 -11.51 2.90 9.49
C ALA A 226 -12.90 2.73 10.08
N SER A 227 -12.97 2.52 11.40
CA SER A 227 -14.22 2.31 12.14
C SER A 227 -14.86 3.59 12.67
N ASP A 228 -14.17 4.72 12.56
CA ASP A 228 -14.63 6.05 12.99
C ASP A 228 -15.18 6.82 11.78
N ALA A 229 -16.25 7.58 11.97
CA ALA A 229 -16.84 8.46 10.98
C ALA A 229 -15.86 9.50 10.40
N SER A 230 -14.77 9.80 11.13
CA SER A 230 -13.70 10.71 10.68
C SER A 230 -12.39 9.99 10.31
N GLY A 231 -12.36 8.66 10.32
CA GLY A 231 -11.14 7.88 10.10
C GLY A 231 -10.83 7.68 8.61
N TYR A 232 -9.55 7.72 8.25
CA TYR A 232 -9.08 7.41 6.91
C TYR A 232 -8.64 5.94 6.83
N ALA A 233 -9.26 5.15 5.96
CA ALA A 233 -8.88 3.76 5.70
C ALA A 233 -7.50 3.65 5.01
N GLY A 234 -7.09 4.69 4.27
CA GLY A 234 -5.75 4.80 3.69
C GLY A 234 -5.42 6.25 3.38
N ARG A 235 -4.16 6.64 3.55
CA ARG A 235 -3.64 7.96 3.17
C ARG A 235 -2.32 7.78 2.44
N PHE A 236 -2.28 8.15 1.17
CA PHE A 236 -1.07 8.16 0.36
C PHE A 236 -0.59 9.61 0.19
N ARG A 237 0.63 9.91 0.65
CA ARG A 237 1.22 11.24 0.52
C ARG A 237 2.63 11.10 -0.01
N ASN A 238 2.88 11.69 -1.18
CA ASN A 238 4.23 11.91 -1.65
C ASN A 238 4.64 13.36 -1.31
N THR A 239 5.82 13.55 -0.75
CA THR A 239 6.36 14.88 -0.39
C THR A 239 7.44 15.36 -1.36
N ASP A 240 7.82 14.52 -2.34
CA ASP A 240 8.77 14.87 -3.39
C ASP A 240 8.05 15.58 -4.54
N ALA A 241 8.68 16.61 -5.10
CA ALA A 241 8.15 17.40 -6.20
C ALA A 241 7.93 16.58 -7.49
N SER A 242 8.58 15.42 -7.61
CA SER A 242 8.51 14.53 -8.78
C SER A 242 7.81 13.20 -8.49
N GLY A 243 7.30 13.02 -7.28
CA GLY A 243 6.86 11.72 -6.80
C GLY A 243 5.38 11.42 -7.08
N ILE A 244 5.09 10.21 -7.56
CA ILE A 244 3.72 9.71 -7.68
C ILE A 244 3.27 9.18 -6.31
N SER A 245 2.07 9.56 -5.86
CA SER A 245 1.53 9.15 -4.55
C SER A 245 0.75 7.83 -4.61
N MET A 246 0.09 7.54 -5.74
CA MET A 246 -0.63 6.28 -5.95
C MET A 246 -0.67 5.94 -7.44
N ALA A 247 -0.19 4.75 -7.81
CA ALA A 247 -0.33 4.18 -9.14
C ALA A 247 -0.99 2.80 -9.01
N VAL A 248 -2.16 2.61 -9.62
CA VAL A 248 -2.81 1.30 -9.73
C VAL A 248 -2.45 0.74 -11.10
N THR A 249 -1.56 -0.25 -11.15
CA THR A 249 -1.19 -0.94 -12.39
C THR A 249 -1.76 -2.36 -12.34
N GLY A 250 -2.52 -2.74 -13.36
CA GLY A 250 -3.03 -4.10 -13.53
C GLY A 250 -2.42 -4.70 -14.79
N GLN A 251 -1.89 -5.93 -14.69
CA GLN A 251 -1.49 -6.72 -15.85
C GLN A 251 -2.50 -7.86 -16.01
N GLY A 252 -3.36 -7.76 -17.04
CA GLY A 252 -4.35 -8.78 -17.40
C GLY A 252 -5.78 -8.52 -16.91
N ASN A 253 -6.69 -8.29 -17.87
CA ASN A 253 -8.14 -8.03 -17.73
C ASN A 253 -8.56 -6.70 -17.06
N PRO A 254 -9.67 -6.05 -17.49
CA PRO A 254 -10.13 -4.80 -16.90
C PRO A 254 -10.58 -5.07 -15.46
N PHE A 255 -9.73 -4.69 -14.50
CA PHE A 255 -10.03 -4.81 -13.09
C PHE A 255 -10.69 -3.51 -12.60
N LEU A 256 -11.90 -3.63 -12.05
CA LEU A 256 -12.55 -2.53 -11.32
C LEU A 256 -11.82 -2.32 -9.99
N ALA A 257 -11.28 -1.13 -9.77
CA ALA A 257 -10.90 -0.69 -8.44
C ALA A 257 -12.18 -0.47 -7.61
N TYR A 258 -12.59 -1.48 -6.83
CA TYR A 258 -13.67 -1.34 -5.86
C TYR A 258 -13.12 -0.66 -4.60
N ILE A 259 -13.30 0.66 -4.50
CA ILE A 259 -13.15 1.37 -3.23
C ILE A 259 -14.45 1.11 -2.45
N GLY A 260 -14.32 0.49 -1.28
CA GLY A 260 -15.41 -0.13 -0.52
C GLY A 260 -16.62 0.77 -0.26
N SER A 261 -17.80 0.16 -0.20
CA SER A 261 -19.03 0.86 0.17
C SER A 261 -19.11 1.15 1.68
N SER A 262 -19.39 2.40 2.05
CA SER A 262 -19.72 2.81 3.42
C SER A 262 -21.22 3.09 3.51
N ALA A 263 -21.88 2.54 4.52
CA ALA A 263 -23.34 2.56 4.67
C ALA A 263 -23.90 3.88 5.23
N THR A 264 -23.07 4.79 5.73
CA THR A 264 -23.57 6.04 6.33
C THR A 264 -22.47 7.10 6.32
N PHE A 265 -22.38 7.90 5.25
CA PHE A 265 -21.99 9.34 5.27
C PHE A 265 -22.03 9.90 3.83
N TYR A 266 -22.34 11.19 3.69
CA TYR A 266 -22.35 12.00 2.45
C TYR A 266 -20.94 12.18 1.83
N GLY A 267 -20.25 11.09 1.50
CA GLY A 267 -18.90 11.12 0.93
C GLY A 267 -18.86 10.38 -0.40
N TYR A 268 -18.84 11.15 -1.49
CA TYR A 268 -18.81 10.69 -2.87
C TYR A 268 -17.52 9.94 -3.20
N ASN A 269 -17.63 8.86 -3.99
CA ASN A 269 -16.50 8.16 -4.57
C ASN A 269 -15.85 9.05 -5.65
N GLY A 270 -14.59 9.44 -5.44
CA GLY A 270 -13.82 10.19 -6.43
C GLY A 270 -12.33 9.90 -6.27
N LEU A 271 -11.72 9.36 -7.32
CA LEU A 271 -10.27 9.36 -7.50
C LEU A 271 -9.86 10.80 -7.78
N VAL A 272 -9.29 11.49 -6.78
CA VAL A 272 -8.67 12.80 -6.96
C VAL A 272 -7.18 12.56 -7.26
N ALA A 273 -6.80 12.68 -8.54
CA ALA A 273 -5.41 12.81 -8.94
C ALA A 273 -5.17 14.27 -9.32
N ILE A 274 -4.48 15.02 -8.45
CA ILE A 274 -3.93 16.34 -8.78
C ILE A 274 -2.44 16.10 -9.05
N GLY A 275 -2.02 16.27 -10.29
CA GLY A 275 -0.62 16.24 -10.69
C GLY A 275 -0.28 17.50 -11.47
N ASP A 276 0.75 18.24 -11.07
CA ASP A 276 1.11 19.54 -11.65
C ASP A 276 1.80 19.46 -13.02
N ILE A 277 1.90 18.27 -13.64
CA ILE A 277 2.48 18.15 -14.98
C ILE A 277 1.78 17.05 -15.81
N GLY A 278 0.92 17.48 -16.74
CA GLY A 278 0.91 16.95 -18.10
C GLY A 278 0.36 15.55 -18.39
N GLN A 279 -0.43 14.92 -17.53
CA GLN A 279 -1.28 13.78 -17.94
C GLN A 279 -2.64 13.85 -17.22
N GLY A 280 -3.67 14.20 -17.98
CA GLY A 280 -5.06 14.17 -17.54
C GLY A 280 -5.57 12.74 -17.43
N LEU A 281 -6.46 12.52 -16.46
CA LEU A 281 -7.16 11.28 -16.18
C LEU A 281 -7.71 10.63 -17.47
N SER A 282 -7.15 9.49 -17.88
CA SER A 282 -7.72 8.65 -18.94
C SER A 282 -8.73 7.69 -18.32
N ALA A 283 -10.02 8.06 -18.38
CA ALA A 283 -11.09 7.11 -18.19
C ALA A 283 -11.38 6.44 -19.54
N SER A 284 -10.64 5.38 -19.88
CA SER A 284 -11.02 4.48 -20.97
C SER A 284 -11.66 3.22 -20.38
N GLY A 285 -12.94 3.04 -20.68
CA GLY A 285 -13.71 1.87 -20.29
C GLY A 285 -15.19 2.14 -20.46
N GLY A 286 -15.88 1.31 -21.26
CA GLY A 286 -17.33 1.32 -21.28
C GLY A 286 -17.89 1.19 -19.87
N ASP A 287 -18.92 1.97 -19.57
CA ASP A 287 -19.63 2.02 -18.28
C ASP A 287 -18.80 2.54 -17.08
N LEU A 288 -18.32 3.79 -17.15
CA LEU A 288 -17.80 4.52 -15.99
C LEU A 288 -18.73 5.67 -15.57
N THR A 289 -19.17 5.66 -14.31
CA THR A 289 -19.88 6.77 -13.66
C THR A 289 -18.91 7.94 -13.44
N ALA A 290 -19.25 9.12 -13.99
CA ALA A 290 -18.46 10.34 -13.81
C ALA A 290 -18.34 10.75 -12.34
N SER A 291 -17.15 11.22 -11.98
CA SER A 291 -16.78 11.82 -10.70
C SER A 291 -17.64 13.06 -10.44
N TYR A 292 -18.32 13.14 -9.30
CA TYR A 292 -19.05 14.34 -8.89
C TYR A 292 -18.11 15.20 -8.05
N ILE A 293 -17.54 16.26 -8.64
CA ILE A 293 -17.02 17.39 -7.89
C ILE A 293 -18.23 18.29 -7.63
N ALA A 294 -18.35 18.89 -6.44
CA ALA A 294 -19.42 19.86 -6.22
C ALA A 294 -19.29 20.96 -7.29
N ASP A 295 -20.39 21.21 -8.02
CA ASP A 295 -20.55 22.19 -9.11
C ASP A 295 -20.00 21.80 -10.50
N GLU A 296 -19.05 20.86 -10.66
CA GLU A 296 -18.57 20.39 -11.99
C GLU A 296 -18.45 18.86 -12.14
N GLY A 297 -18.83 18.32 -13.31
CA GLY A 297 -18.72 16.89 -13.62
C GLY A 297 -17.36 16.42 -14.20
N VAL A 298 -16.68 17.27 -14.98
CA VAL A 298 -15.33 17.03 -15.54
C VAL A 298 -14.64 18.38 -15.71
N PHE A 299 -13.46 18.58 -15.11
CA PHE A 299 -12.59 19.73 -15.35
C PHE A 299 -11.34 19.29 -16.13
N GLY A 300 -11.24 19.69 -17.40
CA GLY A 300 -10.10 19.36 -18.25
C GLY A 300 -9.20 20.58 -18.46
N TYR A 301 -7.91 20.47 -18.10
CA TYR A 301 -6.89 21.48 -18.33
C TYR A 301 -5.68 20.85 -19.02
N GLY A 302 -5.29 21.40 -20.16
CA GLY A 302 -4.10 21.00 -20.90
C GLY A 302 -3.61 22.17 -21.76
N PRO A 303 -2.29 22.30 -21.98
CA PRO A 303 -1.75 23.41 -22.75
C PRO A 303 -2.21 23.40 -24.22
N ASP A 304 -2.49 22.21 -24.76
CA ASP A 304 -2.96 22.04 -26.15
C ASP A 304 -4.45 21.63 -26.23
N LEU A 305 -4.88 20.65 -25.42
CA LEU A 305 -6.26 20.15 -25.38
C LEU A 305 -6.66 19.84 -23.92
N GLY A 306 -7.78 20.40 -23.44
CA GLY A 306 -8.29 20.16 -22.08
C GLY A 306 -9.10 18.87 -21.94
N VAL A 307 -10.01 18.59 -22.88
CA VAL A 307 -10.84 17.37 -22.93
C VAL A 307 -10.86 16.84 -24.36
N VAL A 308 -10.64 15.53 -24.54
CA VAL A 308 -10.68 14.85 -25.84
C VAL A 308 -11.68 13.70 -25.76
N GLY A 309 -12.61 13.65 -26.71
CA GLY A 309 -13.51 12.52 -26.89
C GLY A 309 -13.48 12.03 -28.34
N TYR A 310 -13.37 10.72 -28.51
CA TYR A 310 -13.41 10.04 -29.80
C TYR A 310 -14.34 8.83 -29.71
N SER A 311 -14.97 8.51 -30.84
CA SER A 311 -15.76 7.28 -31.00
C SER A 311 -15.15 6.47 -32.13
N ASP A 312 -14.93 5.18 -31.89
CA ASP A 312 -14.39 4.25 -32.90
C ASP A 312 -15.49 3.63 -33.78
N ASN A 313 -16.75 4.00 -33.56
CA ASN A 313 -17.86 3.64 -34.44
C ASN A 313 -17.98 4.64 -35.61
N SER A 314 -18.35 4.14 -36.79
CA SER A 314 -18.43 4.90 -38.05
C SER A 314 -19.82 5.46 -38.37
N ASN A 315 -20.86 5.12 -37.60
CA ASN A 315 -22.19 5.69 -37.78
C ASN A 315 -22.97 5.75 -36.46
N ASN A 316 -23.80 6.78 -36.26
CA ASN A 316 -24.42 7.12 -34.97
C ASN A 316 -23.41 7.35 -33.84
N ALA A 317 -22.31 8.01 -34.18
CA ALA A 317 -21.12 8.17 -33.37
C ALA A 317 -20.77 9.65 -33.20
N GLY A 318 -20.29 10.05 -32.02
CA GLY A 318 -19.89 11.42 -31.73
C GLY A 318 -18.66 11.52 -30.85
N GLY A 319 -17.92 12.61 -30.97
CA GLY A 319 -16.82 12.94 -30.07
C GLY A 319 -17.30 13.38 -28.69
N GLY A 320 -18.54 13.88 -28.57
CA GLY A 320 -19.14 14.24 -27.28
C GLY A 320 -20.65 14.40 -27.32
N TYR A 321 -21.27 14.33 -26.14
CA TYR A 321 -22.68 14.62 -25.91
C TYR A 321 -22.81 15.44 -24.62
N PHE A 322 -23.47 16.60 -24.71
CA PHE A 322 -23.68 17.50 -23.58
C PHE A 322 -25.18 17.75 -23.42
N ASP A 323 -25.70 17.52 -22.22
CA ASP A 323 -27.13 17.63 -21.90
C ASP A 323 -27.27 18.33 -20.55
N ASN A 324 -28.04 19.41 -20.52
CA ASN A 324 -28.25 20.20 -19.30
C ASN A 324 -29.39 19.67 -18.42
N ASN A 325 -29.94 18.49 -18.73
CA ASN A 325 -31.08 17.89 -18.04
C ASN A 325 -32.35 18.75 -18.08
N ALA A 326 -32.43 19.69 -19.01
CA ALA A 326 -33.63 20.44 -19.34
C ALA A 326 -34.01 20.13 -20.79
N SER A 327 -34.06 21.14 -21.66
CA SER A 327 -34.42 20.97 -23.08
C SER A 327 -33.27 21.28 -24.04
N ALA A 328 -32.06 21.57 -23.54
CA ALA A 328 -30.91 21.90 -24.36
C ALA A 328 -29.87 20.77 -24.30
N TYR A 329 -29.67 20.10 -25.42
CA TYR A 329 -28.64 19.10 -25.60
C TYR A 329 -27.93 19.31 -26.94
N ALA A 330 -26.69 18.82 -27.04
CA ALA A 330 -25.93 18.84 -28.27
C ALA A 330 -25.02 17.61 -28.39
N TYR A 331 -25.04 17.00 -29.57
CA TYR A 331 -24.00 16.09 -30.05
C TYR A 331 -22.90 16.91 -30.71
N ILE A 332 -21.64 16.61 -30.38
CA ILE A 332 -20.46 17.29 -30.90
C ILE A 332 -19.64 16.34 -31.78
N GLY A 333 -19.38 16.76 -33.01
CA GLY A 333 -18.71 15.95 -34.03
C GLY A 333 -19.45 14.64 -34.29
N TYR A 334 -20.74 14.74 -34.62
CA TYR A 334 -21.66 13.61 -34.69
C TYR A 334 -21.98 13.22 -36.12
N ARG A 335 -22.02 11.92 -36.39
CA ARG A 335 -22.47 11.35 -37.66
C ARG A 335 -23.73 10.54 -37.46
N THR A 336 -24.78 10.85 -38.22
CA THR A 336 -26.00 10.05 -38.26
C THR A 336 -26.64 10.14 -39.64
N MET A 337 -27.35 9.07 -40.03
CA MET A 337 -28.05 8.98 -41.32
C MET A 337 -27.18 9.33 -42.54
N GLY A 338 -25.87 9.10 -42.47
CA GLY A 338 -24.94 9.38 -43.56
C GLY A 338 -24.53 10.85 -43.72
N THR A 339 -24.82 11.71 -42.73
CA THR A 339 -24.42 13.12 -42.73
C THR A 339 -23.55 13.42 -41.51
N ASN A 340 -22.48 14.20 -41.73
CA ASN A 340 -21.62 14.70 -40.67
C ASN A 340 -22.13 16.04 -40.14
N TYR A 341 -22.35 16.12 -38.83
CA TYR A 341 -22.78 17.31 -38.11
C TYR A 341 -21.69 17.76 -37.15
N LYS A 342 -21.25 19.02 -37.26
CA LYS A 342 -20.28 19.59 -36.33
C LYS A 342 -20.90 19.76 -34.94
N VAL A 343 -22.10 20.33 -34.88
CA VAL A 343 -22.92 20.50 -33.68
C VAL A 343 -24.36 20.21 -34.09
N LEU A 344 -25.03 19.29 -33.40
CA LEU A 344 -26.42 18.93 -33.64
C LEU A 344 -27.17 18.91 -32.31
N GLY A 345 -28.19 19.74 -32.15
CA GLY A 345 -28.87 19.90 -30.87
C GLY A 345 -30.18 20.67 -30.98
N SER A 346 -30.86 20.82 -29.86
CA SER A 346 -32.15 21.52 -29.74
C SER A 346 -32.04 23.03 -29.49
N GLY A 347 -30.81 23.56 -29.32
CA GLY A 347 -30.55 24.98 -29.10
C GLY A 347 -30.08 25.73 -30.36
N THR A 348 -30.02 27.05 -30.29
CA THR A 348 -29.60 27.93 -31.41
C THR A 348 -28.09 28.02 -31.54
N MET A 349 -27.57 28.06 -32.76
CA MET A 349 -26.16 28.43 -32.99
C MET A 349 -25.95 29.94 -32.76
N SER A 350 -25.02 30.31 -31.88
CA SER A 350 -24.78 31.71 -31.50
C SER A 350 -23.31 31.98 -31.11
N THR A 351 -22.95 33.27 -31.06
CA THR A 351 -21.65 33.75 -30.58
C THR A 351 -21.83 34.92 -29.61
N ILE A 352 -20.80 35.23 -28.83
CA ILE A 352 -20.79 36.36 -27.89
C ILE A 352 -19.98 37.50 -28.49
N VAL A 353 -20.61 38.68 -28.61
CA VAL A 353 -19.97 39.93 -29.04
C VAL A 353 -20.05 40.97 -27.93
N LYS A 354 -19.38 42.11 -28.10
CA LYS A 354 -19.46 43.22 -27.14
C LYS A 354 -20.43 44.29 -27.64
N ASP A 355 -21.25 44.83 -26.75
CA ASP A 355 -22.05 46.02 -27.03
C ASP A 355 -21.19 47.30 -26.96
N THR A 356 -21.83 48.46 -27.15
CA THR A 356 -21.15 49.78 -27.11
C THR A 356 -20.52 50.13 -25.76
N ASN A 357 -20.87 49.41 -24.70
CA ASN A 357 -20.33 49.56 -23.34
C ASN A 357 -19.35 48.44 -22.97
N SER A 358 -18.87 47.66 -23.96
CA SER A 358 -18.01 46.49 -23.75
C SER A 358 -18.65 45.34 -22.96
N LYS A 359 -19.98 45.33 -22.79
CA LYS A 359 -20.70 44.24 -22.14
C LYS A 359 -20.90 43.08 -23.13
N PRO A 360 -20.68 41.81 -22.73
CA PRO A 360 -21.02 40.65 -23.54
C PRO A 360 -22.52 40.58 -23.87
N VAL A 361 -22.85 40.42 -25.16
CA VAL A 361 -24.20 40.22 -25.69
C VAL A 361 -24.20 39.08 -26.72
N ILE A 362 -25.35 38.44 -26.94
CA ILE A 362 -25.49 37.26 -27.80
C ILE A 362 -25.86 37.68 -29.23
N MET A 363 -25.16 37.14 -30.23
CA MET A 363 -25.48 37.28 -31.65
C MET A 363 -25.77 35.90 -32.26
N PHE A 364 -26.86 35.78 -33.01
CA PHE A 364 -27.35 34.50 -33.53
C PHE A 364 -26.89 34.26 -34.98
N ALA A 365 -26.62 33.00 -35.31
CA ALA A 365 -26.39 32.57 -36.69
C ALA A 365 -27.75 32.27 -37.40
N PRO A 366 -27.86 32.49 -38.72
CA PRO A 366 -29.04 32.09 -39.47
C PRO A 366 -29.12 30.57 -39.61
N GLU A 367 -30.31 30.00 -39.38
CA GLU A 367 -30.59 28.57 -39.57
C GLU A 367 -31.44 28.37 -40.84
N ALA A 368 -31.14 27.31 -41.60
CA ALA A 368 -31.80 27.02 -42.87
C ALA A 368 -32.30 25.58 -42.90
N PRO A 369 -33.40 25.30 -43.63
CA PRO A 369 -33.91 23.94 -43.78
C PRO A 369 -33.04 23.07 -44.70
N GLU A 370 -32.09 23.65 -45.42
CA GLU A 370 -31.16 23.00 -46.35
C GLU A 370 -29.72 23.43 -46.04
N VAL A 371 -28.74 22.63 -46.44
CA VAL A 371 -27.32 22.94 -46.24
C VAL A 371 -26.81 23.83 -47.38
N PHE A 372 -26.64 25.12 -47.10
CA PHE A 372 -26.20 26.11 -48.09
C PHE A 372 -24.79 26.64 -47.81
N PHE A 373 -24.10 26.96 -48.89
CA PHE A 373 -22.99 27.91 -48.87
C PHE A 373 -23.40 29.22 -49.55
N GLN A 374 -22.84 30.31 -49.05
CA GLN A 374 -23.07 31.66 -49.53
C GLN A 374 -21.75 32.31 -49.87
N ASP A 375 -21.77 33.12 -50.93
CA ASP A 375 -20.65 33.98 -51.31
C ASP A 375 -21.18 35.35 -51.75
N TYR A 376 -20.32 36.35 -51.67
CA TYR A 376 -20.65 37.75 -51.89
C TYR A 376 -19.56 38.39 -52.71
N GLY A 377 -19.95 39.36 -53.54
CA GLY A 377 -18.95 40.14 -54.25
C GLY A 377 -19.54 41.32 -54.97
N THR A 378 -18.71 41.92 -55.80
CA THR A 378 -19.06 43.05 -56.64
C THR A 378 -18.86 42.71 -58.11
N GLY A 379 -19.58 43.39 -58.97
CA GLY A 379 -19.43 43.31 -60.42
C GLY A 379 -19.67 44.67 -61.06
N ARG A 380 -19.40 44.76 -62.36
CA ARG A 380 -19.69 45.98 -63.12
C ARG A 380 -20.19 45.60 -64.50
N LEU A 381 -21.33 46.16 -64.90
CA LEU A 381 -21.82 46.06 -66.27
C LEU A 381 -20.80 46.72 -67.21
N THR A 382 -20.53 46.08 -68.34
CA THR A 382 -19.79 46.67 -69.46
C THR A 382 -20.68 46.59 -70.68
N ASN A 383 -21.14 47.75 -71.18
CA ASN A 383 -22.17 47.84 -72.22
C ASN A 383 -23.42 46.98 -71.91
N GLY A 384 -23.93 47.09 -70.67
CA GLY A 384 -25.16 46.42 -70.23
C GLY A 384 -25.00 44.94 -69.86
N VAL A 385 -23.80 44.36 -69.91
CA VAL A 385 -23.57 42.94 -69.60
C VAL A 385 -22.36 42.75 -68.68
N ALA A 386 -22.46 41.82 -67.72
CA ALA A 386 -21.33 41.36 -66.91
C ALA A 386 -21.40 39.85 -66.72
N TYR A 387 -20.29 39.15 -66.95
CA TYR A 387 -20.14 37.77 -66.51
C TYR A 387 -19.39 37.73 -65.18
N ILE A 388 -20.00 37.13 -64.17
CA ILE A 388 -19.37 36.91 -62.86
C ILE A 388 -18.86 35.48 -62.81
N LYS A 389 -17.54 35.34 -62.73
CA LYS A 389 -16.88 34.06 -62.51
C LYS A 389 -16.89 33.75 -61.03
N ILE A 390 -17.42 32.59 -60.66
CA ILE A 390 -17.37 32.08 -59.29
C ILE A 390 -15.98 31.50 -59.01
N ASP A 391 -15.50 31.67 -57.79
CA ASP A 391 -14.22 31.09 -57.35
C ASP A 391 -14.21 29.56 -57.60
N PRO A 392 -13.17 29.00 -58.24
CA PRO A 392 -13.13 27.57 -58.55
C PRO A 392 -13.19 26.66 -57.31
N THR A 393 -12.65 27.09 -56.18
CA THR A 393 -12.72 26.35 -54.91
C THR A 393 -14.14 26.39 -54.36
N PHE A 394 -14.82 27.54 -54.39
CA PHE A 394 -16.24 27.60 -54.04
C PHE A 394 -17.10 26.74 -54.98
N ALA A 395 -16.88 26.84 -56.29
CA ALA A 395 -17.56 26.07 -57.32
C ALA A 395 -17.44 24.54 -57.11
N ASN A 396 -16.27 24.08 -56.66
CA ASN A 396 -16.03 22.66 -56.35
C ASN A 396 -16.81 22.15 -55.12
N ASN A 397 -17.23 23.05 -54.23
CA ASN A 397 -17.89 22.72 -52.98
C ASN A 397 -19.42 22.94 -53.00
N ILE A 398 -19.99 23.29 -54.15
CA ILE A 398 -21.43 23.51 -54.34
C ILE A 398 -22.01 22.58 -55.41
N ARG A 399 -23.30 22.31 -55.29
CA ARG A 399 -24.07 21.58 -56.30
C ARG A 399 -25.00 22.54 -57.04
N VAL A 400 -24.84 22.62 -58.36
CA VAL A 400 -25.71 23.41 -59.23
C VAL A 400 -26.26 22.52 -60.34
N ASP A 401 -27.55 22.21 -60.26
CA ASP A 401 -28.29 21.45 -61.27
C ASP A 401 -29.76 21.89 -61.32
N LYS A 402 -30.59 21.18 -62.10
CA LYS A 402 -32.02 21.51 -62.24
C LYS A 402 -32.78 21.49 -60.91
N ASN A 403 -32.39 20.64 -59.97
CA ASN A 403 -33.03 20.48 -58.66
C ASN A 403 -32.37 21.35 -57.59
N HIS A 404 -31.12 21.77 -57.81
CA HIS A 404 -30.33 22.64 -56.93
C HIS A 404 -29.91 23.92 -57.67
N PRO A 405 -30.85 24.84 -57.97
CA PRO A 405 -30.52 26.02 -58.75
C PRO A 405 -29.67 27.00 -57.95
N LEU A 406 -28.67 27.60 -58.61
CA LEU A 406 -27.93 28.73 -58.05
C LEU A 406 -28.88 29.92 -57.85
N LYS A 407 -29.01 30.36 -56.60
CA LYS A 407 -29.78 31.56 -56.24
C LYS A 407 -28.82 32.75 -56.30
N VAL A 408 -29.18 33.77 -57.08
CA VAL A 408 -28.35 34.96 -57.30
C VAL A 408 -29.21 36.18 -57.05
N PHE A 409 -28.76 37.05 -56.17
CA PHE A 409 -29.36 38.34 -55.86
C PHE A 409 -28.36 39.43 -56.25
N VAL A 410 -28.83 40.44 -56.96
CA VAL A 410 -28.01 41.56 -57.45
C VAL A 410 -28.62 42.86 -56.96
N GLN A 411 -27.79 43.70 -56.35
CA GLN A 411 -28.14 45.06 -55.95
C GLN A 411 -27.35 46.04 -56.81
N LEU A 412 -28.07 46.84 -57.60
CA LEU A 412 -27.49 47.86 -58.47
C LEU A 412 -27.08 49.09 -57.65
N GLU A 413 -25.95 49.70 -58.02
CA GLU A 413 -25.37 50.87 -57.33
C GLU A 413 -25.23 52.08 -58.26
N GLY A 414 -26.05 52.14 -59.30
CA GLY A 414 -26.11 53.22 -60.28
C GLY A 414 -27.35 53.15 -61.16
N ASP A 415 -27.56 54.18 -61.97
CA ASP A 415 -28.75 54.32 -62.81
C ASP A 415 -28.69 53.42 -64.06
N CYS A 416 -29.68 52.54 -64.21
CA CYS A 416 -29.84 51.65 -65.36
C CYS A 416 -31.29 51.11 -65.44
N ASN A 417 -31.63 50.37 -66.50
CA ASN A 417 -32.99 49.88 -66.73
C ASN A 417 -33.39 48.66 -65.85
N GLY A 418 -32.62 48.33 -64.83
CA GLY A 418 -32.72 47.07 -64.07
C GLY A 418 -31.98 45.91 -64.75
N VAL A 419 -31.84 44.78 -64.05
CA VAL A 419 -31.09 43.62 -64.54
C VAL A 419 -31.82 42.30 -64.34
N PHE A 420 -31.48 41.31 -65.16
CA PHE A 420 -31.81 39.90 -64.94
C PHE A 420 -30.54 39.04 -64.96
N VAL A 421 -30.61 37.87 -64.33
CA VAL A 421 -29.50 36.91 -64.27
C VAL A 421 -29.81 35.70 -65.15
N THR A 422 -28.90 35.39 -66.07
CA THR A 422 -28.95 34.24 -66.98
C THR A 422 -27.66 33.42 -66.88
N ASP A 423 -27.60 32.29 -67.60
CA ASP A 423 -26.41 31.45 -67.77
C ASP A 423 -25.82 30.99 -66.43
N LYS A 424 -26.69 30.71 -65.44
CA LYS A 424 -26.29 30.28 -64.11
C LYS A 424 -25.72 28.88 -64.16
N SER A 425 -24.50 28.73 -63.64
CA SER A 425 -23.81 27.46 -63.49
C SER A 425 -22.97 27.47 -62.22
N ALA A 426 -22.36 26.34 -61.86
CA ALA A 426 -21.38 26.29 -60.77
C ALA A 426 -20.18 27.23 -61.02
N ASN A 427 -19.87 27.55 -62.29
CA ASN A 427 -18.69 28.33 -62.67
C ASN A 427 -18.94 29.84 -62.73
N GLY A 428 -20.21 30.27 -62.68
CA GLY A 428 -20.56 31.67 -62.85
C GLY A 428 -21.98 31.92 -63.33
N PHE A 429 -22.29 33.19 -63.53
CA PHE A 429 -23.57 33.68 -64.02
C PHE A 429 -23.40 34.98 -64.78
N THR A 430 -24.31 35.26 -65.72
CA THR A 430 -24.33 36.50 -66.49
C THR A 430 -25.42 37.43 -65.96
N VAL A 431 -25.05 38.67 -65.64
CA VAL A 431 -25.97 39.77 -65.35
C VAL A 431 -26.16 40.58 -66.62
N LYS A 432 -27.42 40.77 -67.05
CA LYS A 432 -27.76 41.56 -68.25
C LYS A 432 -28.77 42.63 -67.90
N GLU A 433 -28.55 43.82 -68.43
CA GLU A 433 -29.47 44.94 -68.33
C GLU A 433 -30.74 44.67 -69.14
N LEU A 434 -31.87 45.10 -68.60
CA LEU A 434 -33.17 45.00 -69.26
C LEU A 434 -33.26 45.98 -70.44
N GLN A 435 -34.23 45.72 -71.34
CA GLN A 435 -34.59 46.59 -72.46
C GLN A 435 -33.45 46.92 -73.44
N GLY A 436 -32.39 46.09 -73.48
CA GLY A 436 -31.23 46.33 -74.34
C GLY A 436 -30.37 47.51 -73.90
N GLY A 437 -30.44 47.89 -72.62
CA GLY A 437 -29.60 48.92 -72.05
C GLY A 437 -28.09 48.60 -72.17
N ASN A 438 -27.27 49.65 -72.21
CA ASN A 438 -25.84 49.60 -72.44
C ASN A 438 -25.04 50.30 -71.32
N SER A 439 -25.59 50.33 -70.10
CA SER A 439 -24.99 51.03 -68.97
C SER A 439 -23.69 50.36 -68.49
N ASN A 440 -22.90 51.12 -67.72
CA ASN A 440 -21.64 50.65 -67.12
C ASN A 440 -21.67 50.73 -65.60
N VAL A 441 -22.78 50.29 -65.00
CA VAL A 441 -23.10 50.44 -63.57
C VAL A 441 -22.42 49.36 -62.70
N PRO A 442 -21.82 49.74 -61.56
CA PRO A 442 -21.38 48.78 -60.55
C PRO A 442 -22.57 48.15 -59.81
N PHE A 443 -22.37 46.93 -59.31
CA PHE A 443 -23.36 46.23 -58.52
C PHE A 443 -22.71 45.32 -57.50
N THR A 444 -23.43 45.04 -56.42
CA THR A 444 -23.13 43.98 -55.47
C THR A 444 -23.97 42.75 -55.77
N TRP A 445 -23.45 41.58 -55.44
CA TRP A 445 -24.16 40.32 -55.61
C TRP A 445 -23.98 39.41 -54.40
N THR A 446 -24.99 38.59 -54.18
CA THR A 446 -24.97 37.48 -53.21
C THR A 446 -25.45 36.23 -53.92
N ILE A 447 -24.73 35.14 -53.72
CA ILE A 447 -25.15 33.82 -54.18
C ILE A 447 -25.45 32.90 -53.01
N THR A 448 -26.38 31.98 -53.22
CA THR A 448 -26.67 30.89 -52.29
C THR A 448 -26.83 29.60 -53.09
N ALA A 449 -26.05 28.59 -52.77
CA ALA A 449 -26.04 27.30 -53.45
C ALA A 449 -26.05 26.15 -52.44
N ASN A 450 -26.66 25.03 -52.80
CA ASN A 450 -26.62 23.81 -51.99
C ASN A 450 -25.17 23.33 -51.88
N ARG A 451 -24.74 22.97 -50.68
CA ARG A 451 -23.42 22.36 -50.44
C ARG A 451 -23.35 21.03 -51.19
N ALA A 452 -22.24 20.79 -51.89
CA ALA A 452 -21.99 19.50 -52.54
C ALA A 452 -21.80 18.39 -51.48
N ASP A 453 -22.15 17.14 -51.84
CA ASP A 453 -21.85 15.99 -51.00
C ASP A 453 -20.32 15.82 -50.89
N GLU A 454 -19.84 15.39 -49.72
CA GLU A 454 -18.42 15.31 -49.42
C GLU A 454 -17.99 13.84 -49.35
N VAL A 455 -16.92 13.48 -50.06
CA VAL A 455 -16.33 12.14 -49.98
C VAL A 455 -15.05 12.22 -49.17
N THR A 456 -15.02 11.52 -48.05
CA THR A 456 -13.86 11.39 -47.16
C THR A 456 -13.31 9.96 -47.23
N THR A 457 -12.04 9.78 -46.89
CA THR A 457 -11.42 8.45 -46.76
C THR A 457 -11.30 8.12 -45.27
N LEU A 458 -11.88 7.00 -44.85
CA LEU A 458 -11.79 6.50 -43.48
C LEU A 458 -10.37 5.97 -43.18
N LYS A 459 -10.08 5.77 -41.90
CA LYS A 459 -8.76 5.26 -41.44
C LYS A 459 -8.39 3.90 -42.04
N ASP A 460 -9.38 3.10 -42.42
CA ASP A 460 -9.21 1.79 -43.06
C ASP A 460 -9.08 1.88 -44.59
N GLY A 461 -9.09 3.09 -45.16
CA GLY A 461 -8.99 3.34 -46.60
C GLY A 461 -10.31 3.28 -47.37
N SER A 462 -11.43 2.96 -46.71
CA SER A 462 -12.75 2.93 -47.36
C SER A 462 -13.31 4.35 -47.59
N PRO A 463 -14.06 4.58 -48.68
CA PRO A 463 -14.70 5.87 -48.92
C PRO A 463 -15.97 6.03 -48.06
N GLU A 464 -16.11 7.19 -47.44
CA GLU A 464 -17.31 7.64 -46.74
C GLU A 464 -17.91 8.84 -47.48
N ILE A 465 -19.23 8.82 -47.71
CA ILE A 465 -19.95 9.94 -48.31
C ILE A 465 -20.78 10.63 -47.23
N SER A 466 -20.66 11.94 -47.13
CA SER A 466 -21.54 12.80 -46.34
C SER A 466 -22.53 13.52 -47.24
N ILE A 467 -23.81 13.18 -47.07
CA ILE A 467 -24.89 13.70 -47.92
C ILE A 467 -25.34 15.06 -47.36
N TYR A 468 -25.19 16.11 -48.15
CA TYR A 468 -25.60 17.48 -47.80
C TYR A 468 -26.58 18.05 -48.82
N SER A 469 -26.38 17.75 -50.10
CA SER A 469 -27.00 18.48 -51.21
C SER A 469 -28.51 18.33 -51.27
N THR A 470 -29.02 17.16 -50.88
CA THR A 470 -30.45 16.81 -50.88
C THR A 470 -31.11 16.88 -49.49
N LEU A 471 -30.37 17.29 -48.46
CA LEU A 471 -30.83 17.24 -47.08
C LEU A 471 -31.83 18.37 -46.80
N ARG A 472 -33.04 18.00 -46.37
CA ARG A 472 -34.06 18.95 -45.91
C ARG A 472 -34.91 18.37 -44.79
N PHE A 473 -34.92 19.01 -43.62
CA PHE A 473 -35.64 18.55 -42.41
C PHE A 473 -35.50 17.03 -42.12
N PRO A 474 -34.26 16.51 -41.99
CA PRO A 474 -34.07 15.11 -41.61
C PRO A 474 -34.58 14.85 -40.18
N ASP A 475 -34.89 13.59 -39.88
CA ASP A 475 -35.24 13.16 -38.53
C ASP A 475 -34.09 13.43 -37.55
N ALA A 476 -34.41 13.97 -36.38
CA ALA A 476 -33.42 14.20 -35.33
C ALA A 476 -33.10 12.88 -34.58
N PRO A 477 -31.84 12.64 -34.19
CA PRO A 477 -31.51 11.53 -33.31
C PRO A 477 -32.20 11.70 -31.94
N PRO A 478 -32.56 10.60 -31.26
CA PRO A 478 -33.26 10.67 -29.98
C PRO A 478 -32.33 11.18 -28.87
N GLN A 479 -32.84 12.06 -28.00
CA GLN A 479 -32.13 12.48 -26.79
C GLN A 479 -31.72 11.24 -25.97
N LEU A 480 -30.46 11.20 -25.49
CA LEU A 480 -29.96 10.05 -24.76
C LEU A 480 -30.61 9.99 -23.37
N VAL A 481 -31.32 8.90 -23.08
CA VAL A 481 -31.91 8.67 -21.76
C VAL A 481 -30.82 8.28 -20.77
N LYS A 482 -30.79 8.97 -19.62
CA LYS A 482 -29.90 8.59 -18.51
C LYS A 482 -30.22 7.16 -18.07
N LYS A 483 -29.22 6.25 -18.12
CA LYS A 483 -29.36 4.93 -17.49
C LYS A 483 -29.39 5.14 -15.97
N GLU A 484 -30.57 5.06 -15.37
CA GLU A 484 -30.70 4.96 -13.92
C GLU A 484 -30.24 3.57 -13.47
N PHE A 485 -29.10 3.49 -12.77
CA PHE A 485 -28.66 2.24 -12.16
C PHE A 485 -29.43 2.03 -10.85
N LYS A 486 -30.41 1.12 -10.86
CA LYS A 486 -31.00 0.59 -9.63
C LYS A 486 -29.96 -0.30 -8.93
N LYS A 487 -29.55 0.09 -7.71
CA LYS A 487 -28.75 -0.77 -6.82
C LYS A 487 -29.46 -2.11 -6.66
N SER A 488 -28.79 -3.22 -7.01
CA SER A 488 -29.27 -4.57 -6.70
C SER A 488 -29.26 -4.76 -5.18
N SER A 489 -30.45 -4.91 -4.59
CA SER A 489 -30.66 -5.11 -3.15
C SER A 489 -30.17 -6.47 -2.64
N ALA A 490 -29.79 -7.40 -3.53
CA ALA A 490 -29.38 -8.76 -3.16
C ALA A 490 -27.97 -8.80 -2.54
N ALA A 491 -27.02 -8.00 -3.04
CA ALA A 491 -25.65 -7.97 -2.52
C ALA A 491 -25.57 -7.36 -1.09
N TYR A 492 -26.42 -6.36 -0.81
CA TYR A 492 -26.51 -5.71 0.50
C TYR A 492 -27.09 -6.63 1.60
N ALA A 493 -27.89 -7.64 1.25
CA ALA A 493 -28.50 -8.55 2.22
C ALA A 493 -27.52 -9.64 2.70
N GLU A 494 -26.64 -10.12 1.83
CA GLU A 494 -25.64 -11.15 2.15
C GLU A 494 -24.46 -10.58 2.96
N GLU A 495 -24.09 -9.32 2.70
CA GLU A 495 -23.05 -8.62 3.45
C GLU A 495 -23.50 -8.27 4.89
N ASN A 496 -24.75 -7.82 5.06
CA ASN A 496 -25.31 -7.54 6.39
C ASN A 496 -25.44 -8.79 7.26
N SER A 497 -25.72 -9.95 6.67
CA SER A 497 -25.82 -11.22 7.42
C SER A 497 -24.44 -11.72 7.87
N ARG A 498 -23.37 -11.47 7.11
CA ARG A 498 -21.98 -11.72 7.56
C ARG A 498 -21.53 -10.75 8.67
N LEU A 499 -21.89 -9.47 8.59
CA LEU A 499 -21.57 -8.48 9.63
C LEU A 499 -22.24 -8.77 10.98
N GLN A 500 -23.49 -9.24 10.97
CA GLN A 500 -24.17 -9.64 12.21
C GLN A 500 -23.54 -10.88 12.87
N TYR A 501 -22.95 -11.79 12.09
CA TYR A 501 -22.22 -12.95 12.62
C TYR A 501 -20.93 -12.53 13.36
N VAL A 502 -20.18 -11.57 12.82
CA VAL A 502 -18.94 -11.06 13.44
C VAL A 502 -19.24 -10.26 14.72
N GLN A 503 -20.32 -9.46 14.73
CA GLN A 503 -20.76 -8.70 15.90
C GLN A 503 -21.21 -9.63 17.06
N LYS A 504 -21.89 -10.74 16.76
CA LYS A 504 -22.27 -11.75 17.78
C LYS A 504 -21.07 -12.39 18.47
N LYS A 505 -19.91 -12.51 17.81
CA LYS A 505 -18.67 -13.00 18.44
C LYS A 505 -17.99 -11.97 19.35
N LYS A 506 -18.23 -10.67 19.16
CA LYS A 506 -17.70 -9.62 20.04
C LYS A 506 -18.49 -9.45 21.35
N GLY A 507 -19.76 -9.86 21.39
CA GLY A 507 -20.61 -9.78 22.59
C GLY A 507 -20.46 -10.93 23.60
N GLN A 508 -19.55 -11.89 23.35
CA GLN A 508 -19.21 -12.97 24.27
C GLN A 508 -17.71 -12.90 24.63
N LYS A 509 -17.27 -11.81 25.24
CA LYS A 509 -16.07 -11.75 26.07
C LYS A 509 -16.26 -10.73 27.18
#